data_AF-A0A417WSW0-F1
#
_entry.id   AF-A0A417WSW0-F1
#
_cell.length_a   1.000
_cell.length_b   1.000
_cell.length_c   1.000
_cell.angle_alpha   90.00
_cell.angle_beta   90.00
_cell.angle_gamma   90.00
#
_symmetry.space_group_name_H-M   'P 1'
#
loop_
_entity.id
_entity.type
_entity.pdbx_description
1 polymer ?
#
loop_
_entity_poly.entity_id
_entity_poly.type
_entity_poly.pdbx_seq_one_letter_code
_entity_poly.pdbx_strand_id
1 'polypeptide(L)'
;MEKLKLYTVTKPSSDGTFVTGDIIWLSANGDLNSCKGKGWLSKAEWDASGTNDFEVEPCKTHYLDVSRWSETVREVENISK
;
A
#
# COMPACT_ATOMS: atom_id res chain seq x y z
N MET A 1 5.02 -8.75 -0.25
CA MET A 1 4.08 -8.09 0.68
C MET A 1 3.09 -9.11 1.19
N GLU A 2 2.70 -9.03 2.46
CA GLU A 2 1.58 -9.81 3.00
C GLU A 2 0.25 -9.07 2.76
N LYS A 3 -0.85 -9.82 2.69
CA LYS A 3 -2.19 -9.23 2.60
C LYS A 3 -2.54 -8.51 3.90
N LEU A 4 -3.36 -7.46 3.79
CA LEU A 4 -3.89 -6.68 4.90
C LEU A 4 -2.83 -6.04 5.80
N LYS A 5 -1.66 -5.73 5.23
CA LYS A 5 -0.59 -4.98 5.89
C LYS A 5 -0.20 -3.77 5.04
N LEU A 6 0.03 -2.64 5.71
CA LEU A 6 0.49 -1.43 5.04
C LEU A 6 2.00 -1.45 4.88
N TYR A 7 2.41 -0.92 3.74
CA TYR A 7 3.80 -0.74 3.35
C TYR A 7 4.01 0.69 2.85
N THR A 8 5.21 1.21 3.06
CA THR A 8 5.68 2.47 2.47
C THR A 8 6.63 2.16 1.33
N VAL A 9 6.38 2.72 0.16
CA VAL A 9 7.26 2.58 -1.01
C VAL A 9 8.56 3.31 -0.74
N THR A 10 9.69 2.60 -0.81
CA THR A 10 11.04 3.15 -0.61
C THR A 10 11.73 3.42 -1.93
N LYS A 11 11.40 2.65 -2.97
CA LYS A 11 11.87 2.82 -4.35
C LYS A 11 10.68 2.79 -5.30
N PRO A 12 10.57 3.73 -6.24
CA PRO A 12 9.44 3.79 -7.18
C PRO A 12 9.44 2.61 -8.15
N SER A 13 8.28 2.33 -8.75
CA SER A 13 8.20 1.42 -9.91
C SER A 13 8.73 2.11 -11.17
N SER A 14 9.23 1.32 -12.13
CA SER A 14 9.81 1.86 -13.37
C SER A 14 8.80 2.63 -14.21
N ASP A 15 7.53 2.23 -14.19
CA ASP A 15 6.43 2.88 -14.92
C ASP A 15 5.88 4.14 -14.22
N GLY A 16 6.37 4.46 -13.01
CA GLY A 16 5.92 5.61 -12.22
C GLY A 16 4.53 5.44 -11.59
N THR A 17 3.96 4.23 -11.62
CA THR A 17 2.69 3.91 -10.96
C THR A 17 2.77 4.09 -9.44
N PHE A 18 3.89 3.67 -8.84
CA PHE A 18 4.18 3.83 -7.42
C PHE A 18 5.39 4.72 -7.23
N VAL A 19 5.29 5.69 -6.33
CA VAL A 19 6.38 6.63 -6.01
C VAL A 19 6.83 6.52 -4.56
N THR A 20 8.08 6.87 -4.28
CA THR A 20 8.61 6.85 -2.91
C THR A 20 7.72 7.66 -1.96
N GLY A 21 7.37 7.06 -0.83
CA GLY A 21 6.47 7.64 0.17
C GLY A 21 4.99 7.26 -0.01
N ASP A 22 4.61 6.58 -1.09
CA ASP A 22 3.27 5.99 -1.22
C ASP A 22 3.02 4.98 -0.12
N ILE A 23 1.82 5.03 0.45
CA ILE A 23 1.33 4.06 1.44
C ILE A 23 0.39 3.11 0.72
N ILE A 24 0.79 1.84 0.63
CA ILE A 24 0.11 0.83 -0.16
C ILE A 24 -0.20 -0.43 0.67
N TRP A 25 -1.19 -1.21 0.25
CA TRP A 25 -1.49 -2.51 0.83
C TRP A 25 -2.14 -3.46 -0.17
N LEU A 26 -1.85 -4.76 -0.02
CA LEU A 26 -2.61 -5.80 -0.70
C LEU A 26 -3.90 -6.07 0.07
N SER A 27 -5.04 -5.88 -0.58
CA SER A 27 -6.35 -6.25 -0.04
C SER A 27 -6.51 -7.76 0.10
N ALA A 28 -7.55 -8.19 0.82
CA ALA A 28 -7.87 -9.61 0.98
C ALA A 28 -8.03 -10.35 -0.38
N ASN A 29 -8.60 -9.65 -1.37
CA ASN A 29 -8.84 -10.18 -2.73
C ASN A 29 -7.57 -10.25 -3.61
N GLY A 30 -6.44 -9.68 -3.16
CA GLY A 30 -5.18 -9.66 -3.90
C GLY A 30 -4.96 -8.44 -4.78
N ASP A 31 -5.86 -7.46 -4.75
CA ASP A 31 -5.65 -6.17 -5.39
C ASP A 31 -4.72 -5.29 -4.56
N LEU A 32 -4.02 -4.39 -5.24
CA LEU A 32 -3.08 -3.46 -4.62
C LEU A 32 -3.70 -2.07 -4.55
N ASN A 33 -3.80 -1.54 -3.34
CA ASN A 33 -4.36 -0.21 -3.08
C ASN A 33 -3.27 0.76 -2.67
N SER A 34 -3.51 2.05 -2.88
CA SER A 34 -2.64 3.14 -2.47
C SER A 34 -3.44 4.30 -1.91
N CYS A 35 -3.02 4.84 -0.76
CA CYS A 35 -3.63 6.05 -0.18
C CYS A 35 -3.28 7.33 -0.94
N LYS A 36 -2.11 7.38 -1.58
CA LYS A 36 -1.53 8.61 -2.15
C LYS A 36 -1.31 8.54 -3.66
N GLY A 37 -1.27 7.33 -4.22
CA GLY A 37 -1.06 7.08 -5.65
C GLY A 37 -2.37 6.87 -6.41
N LYS A 38 -2.41 5.86 -7.28
CA LYS A 38 -3.51 5.55 -8.22
C LYS A 38 -4.82 5.02 -7.57
N GLY A 39 -4.89 4.95 -6.24
CA GLY A 39 -6.06 4.44 -5.50
C GLY A 39 -6.11 2.91 -5.43
N TRP A 40 -6.34 2.24 -6.56
CA TRP A 40 -6.53 0.79 -6.64
C TRP A 40 -6.07 0.23 -7.99
N LEU A 41 -5.43 -0.95 -7.98
CA LEU A 41 -5.06 -1.73 -9.15
C LEU A 41 -5.38 -3.21 -8.92
N SER A 42 -5.96 -3.85 -9.93
CA SER A 42 -6.17 -5.30 -9.93
C SER A 42 -4.84 -6.05 -9.97
N LYS A 43 -4.85 -7.34 -9.58
CA LYS A 43 -3.64 -8.17 -9.66
C LYS A 43 -2.99 -8.19 -11.05
N ALA A 44 -3.78 -8.22 -12.11
CA ALA A 44 -3.24 -8.23 -13.47
C ALA A 44 -2.52 -6.92 -13.84
N GLU A 45 -2.91 -5.80 -13.24
CA GLU A 45 -2.31 -4.50 -13.49
C GLU A 45 -1.05 -4.28 -12.64
N TRP A 46 -1.10 -4.59 -11.34
CA TRP A 46 0.06 -4.33 -10.48
C TRP A 46 1.14 -5.40 -10.60
N ASP A 47 0.78 -6.66 -10.89
CA ASP A 47 1.72 -7.78 -11.04
C ASP A 47 2.23 -7.90 -12.49
N ALA A 48 2.47 -6.75 -13.12
CA ALA A 48 3.00 -6.63 -14.46
C ALA A 48 4.48 -6.20 -14.42
N SER A 49 5.24 -6.64 -15.43
CA SER A 49 6.65 -6.28 -15.58
C SER A 49 6.82 -4.77 -15.69
N GLY A 50 7.65 -4.18 -14.83
CA GLY A 50 7.90 -2.73 -14.76
C GLY A 50 6.91 -1.95 -13.88
N THR A 51 5.85 -2.60 -13.40
CA THR A 51 4.92 -2.04 -12.40
C THR A 51 5.16 -2.67 -11.02
N ASN A 52 5.63 -3.91 -10.94
CA ASN A 52 5.90 -4.64 -9.69
C ASN A 52 7.35 -4.57 -9.18
N ASP A 53 8.18 -3.69 -9.75
CA ASP A 53 9.62 -3.58 -9.47
C ASP A 53 9.98 -2.50 -8.43
N PHE A 54 8.96 -1.98 -7.74
CA PHE A 54 9.11 -1.11 -6.58
C PHE A 54 9.60 -1.88 -5.34
N GLU A 55 10.20 -1.17 -4.40
CA GLU A 55 10.59 -1.73 -3.10
C GLU A 55 9.80 -1.08 -1.97
N VAL A 56 9.59 -1.82 -0.89
CA VAL A 56 8.78 -1.37 0.24
C VAL A 56 9.35 -1.77 1.60
N GLU A 57 8.95 -1.03 2.62
CA GLU A 57 9.12 -1.40 4.04
C GLU A 57 7.78 -1.34 4.79
N PRO A 58 7.62 -2.05 5.92
CA PRO A 58 6.41 -1.94 6.74
C PRO A 58 6.11 -0.48 7.13
N CYS A 59 4.87 -0.03 6.93
CA CYS A 59 4.48 1.32 7.29
C CYS A 59 4.43 1.48 8.81
N LYS A 60 5.07 2.53 9.34
CA LYS A 60 5.14 2.81 10.79
C LYS A 60 4.25 3.97 11.23
N THR A 61 3.79 4.78 10.29
CA THR A 61 3.00 5.99 10.56
C THR A 61 1.50 5.75 10.45
N HIS A 62 1.09 4.69 9.76
CA HIS A 62 -0.31 4.34 9.54
C HIS A 62 -0.53 2.85 9.77
N TYR A 63 -1.77 2.47 10.07
CA TYR A 63 -2.21 1.08 10.16
C TYR A 63 -3.48 0.86 9.34
N LEU A 64 -3.71 -0.40 8.93
CA LEU A 64 -4.92 -0.80 8.25
C LEU A 64 -5.95 -1.26 9.30
N ASP A 65 -7.01 -0.48 9.48
CA ASP A 65 -8.18 -0.86 10.25
C ASP A 65 -9.08 -1.75 9.37
N VAL A 66 -9.06 -3.05 9.67
CA VAL A 66 -9.80 -4.05 8.92
C VAL A 66 -11.06 -4.43 9.68
N SER A 67 -12.21 -4.16 9.08
CA SER A 67 -13.53 -4.58 9.57
C SER A 67 -14.13 -5.62 8.62
N ARG A 68 -15.27 -6.21 9.00
CA ARG A 68 -15.99 -7.19 8.16
C ARG A 68 -16.32 -6.69 6.75
N TRP A 69 -16.39 -5.37 6.56
CA TRP A 69 -16.86 -4.75 5.31
C TRP A 69 -15.93 -3.67 4.76
N SER A 70 -14.82 -3.37 5.44
CA SER A 70 -13.96 -2.26 5.05
C SER A 70 -12.50 -2.51 5.40
N GLU A 71 -11.63 -2.00 4.54
CA GLU A 71 -10.21 -1.80 4.80
C GLU A 71 -9.99 -0.29 4.81
N THR A 72 -9.58 0.28 5.94
CA THR A 72 -9.45 1.74 6.08
C THR A 72 -8.09 2.09 6.66
N VAL A 73 -7.37 2.99 6.01
CA VAL A 73 -6.08 3.45 6.49
C VAL A 73 -6.28 4.54 7.53
N ARG A 74 -5.63 4.39 8.68
CA ARG A 74 -5.65 5.35 9.79
C ARG A 74 -4.23 5.71 10.20
N GLU A 75 -4.04 6.96 10.60
CA GLU A 75 -2.79 7.40 11.22
C GLU A 75 -2.61 6.74 12.60
N VAL A 76 -1.37 6.39 12.93
CA VAL A 76 -1.01 6.01 14.29
C VAL A 76 -1.00 7.30 15.09
N GLU A 77 -2.01 7.53 15.93
CA GLU A 77 -2.00 8.66 16.85
C GLU A 77 -0.82 8.51 17.82
N ASN A 78 0.17 9.38 17.67
CA ASN A 78 1.17 9.56 18.70
C ASN A 78 0.48 10.31 19.84
N ILE A 79 -0.01 9.58 20.85
CA ILE A 79 -0.36 10.18 22.13
C ILE A 79 0.95 10.64 22.76
N SER A 80 1.37 11.87 22.44
CA SER A 80 2.37 12.58 23.21
C SER A 80 1.83 12.74 24.62
N LYS A 81 2.37 11.96 25.55
CA LYS A 81 2.16 12.15 27.00
C LYS A 81 3.00 13.31 27.49
#